data_AF-A0A2K8MDR3-F1
#
_entry.id   AF-A0A2K8MDR3-F1
#
_cell.length_a   1.000
_cell.length_b   1.000
_cell.length_c   1.000
_cell.angle_alpha   90.00
_cell.angle_beta   90.00
_cell.angle_gamma   90.00
#
_symmetry.space_group_name_H-M   'P 1'
#
loop_
_entity.id
_entity.type
_entity.pdbx_description
1 polymer ?
#
loop_
_entity_poly.entity_id
_entity_poly.type
_entity_poly.pdbx_seq_one_letter_code
_entity_poly.pdbx_strand_id
1 'polypeptide(L)'
;MPASRSPGLIVRAPVPGTDPLVVVIVREAAIRSTLVARLAMSGANMCTAQQFDERHPASARGVAAMLITDREAIDAHPGGVAALLRDPQWSRIIVLTRDVPAQSEDPRLLYVDAGEAAAAMTCLLAGWRRED
;
A
#
# COMPACT_ATOMS: atom_id res chain seq x y z
N MET A 1 6.80 51.95 4.22
CA MET A 1 6.72 50.52 4.59
C MET A 1 5.29 50.03 4.41
N PRO A 2 5.03 49.05 3.52
CA PRO A 2 3.90 48.14 3.66
C PRO A 2 4.39 46.72 3.97
N ALA A 3 3.65 46.04 4.84
CA ALA A 3 3.97 44.72 5.37
C ALA A 3 3.88 43.63 4.29
N SER A 4 4.97 42.88 4.14
CA SER A 4 5.05 41.65 3.35
C SER A 4 4.20 40.57 4.01
N ARG A 5 3.05 40.23 3.41
CA ARG A 5 2.27 39.05 3.79
C ARG A 5 2.87 37.84 3.10
N SER A 6 3.56 37.01 3.87
CA SER A 6 3.97 35.66 3.46
C SER A 6 2.73 34.89 2.99
N PRO A 7 2.73 34.26 1.80
CA PRO A 7 1.70 33.29 1.47
C PRO A 7 1.92 32.09 2.39
N GLY A 8 1.04 31.95 3.38
CA GLY A 8 0.95 30.74 4.19
C GLY A 8 0.76 29.56 3.25
N LEU A 9 1.70 28.62 3.32
CA LEU A 9 1.59 27.31 2.70
C LEU A 9 0.30 26.67 3.23
N ILE A 10 -0.78 26.75 2.46
CA ILE A 10 -2.00 25.99 2.74
C ILE A 10 -1.63 24.54 2.47
N VAL A 11 -1.21 23.84 3.54
CA VAL A 11 -1.19 22.39 3.55
C VAL A 11 -2.65 21.96 3.42
N ARG A 12 -3.09 21.71 2.18
CA ARG A 12 -4.40 21.10 1.94
C ARG A 12 -4.40 19.76 2.68
N ALA A 13 -5.33 19.59 3.62
CA ALA A 13 -5.64 18.27 4.13
C ALA A 13 -6.03 17.38 2.93
N PRO A 14 -5.58 16.12 2.87
CA PRO A 14 -5.96 15.22 1.79
C PRO A 14 -7.49 15.15 1.71
N VAL A 15 -8.02 15.29 0.49
CA VAL A 15 -9.45 15.21 0.22
C VAL A 15 -9.89 13.78 0.52
N PRO A 16 -10.86 13.54 1.41
CA PRO A 16 -11.36 12.20 1.66
C PRO A 16 -12.03 11.68 0.38
N GLY A 17 -11.38 10.76 -0.35
CA GLY A 17 -11.99 10.08 -1.49
C GLY A 17 -11.08 9.76 -2.68
N THR A 18 -9.88 10.34 -2.79
CA THR A 18 -8.93 10.05 -3.88
C THR A 18 -7.80 9.10 -3.50
N ASP A 19 -7.46 8.99 -2.21
CA ASP A 19 -6.38 8.08 -1.78
C ASP A 19 -6.80 6.60 -1.96
N PRO A 20 -6.01 5.78 -2.69
CA PRO A 20 -6.31 4.38 -2.88
C PRO A 20 -6.35 3.66 -1.52
N LEU A 21 -7.33 2.77 -1.34
CA LEU A 21 -7.36 1.92 -0.15
C LEU A 21 -6.15 0.99 -0.17
N VAL A 22 -5.34 1.03 0.90
CA VAL A 22 -4.24 0.11 1.13
C VAL A 22 -4.72 -1.03 2.03
N VAL A 23 -4.74 -2.24 1.51
CA VAL A 23 -5.05 -3.45 2.25
C VAL A 23 -3.74 -4.11 2.67
N VAL A 24 -3.60 -4.37 3.97
CA VAL A 24 -2.41 -5.00 4.55
C VAL A 24 -2.74 -6.43 4.99
N ILE A 25 -2.14 -7.41 4.31
CA ILE A 25 -2.24 -8.85 4.61
C ILE A 25 -0.84 -9.40 4.80
N VAL A 26 -0.29 -9.21 6.00
CA VAL A 26 1.08 -9.59 6.38
C VAL A 26 0.98 -10.53 7.57
N ARG A 27 1.57 -11.72 7.51
CA ARG A 27 1.57 -12.70 8.61
C ARG A 27 2.56 -12.32 9.70
N GLU A 28 3.74 -11.83 9.33
CA GLU A 28 4.76 -11.46 10.31
C GLU A 28 4.28 -10.28 11.19
N ALA A 29 3.99 -10.57 12.46
CA ALA A 29 3.33 -9.60 13.35
C ALA A 29 4.16 -8.33 13.60
N ALA A 30 5.48 -8.47 13.68
CA ALA A 30 6.39 -7.34 13.88
C ALA A 30 6.39 -6.38 12.67
N ILE A 31 6.49 -6.95 11.46
CA ILE A 31 6.40 -6.18 10.21
C ILE A 31 5.02 -5.54 10.09
N ARG A 32 3.94 -6.32 10.25
CA ARG A 32 2.57 -5.82 10.16
C ARG A 32 2.34 -4.62 11.07
N SER A 33 2.72 -4.73 12.35
CA SER A 33 2.53 -3.65 13.34
C SER A 33 3.30 -2.39 12.95
N THR A 34 4.54 -2.57 12.53
CA THR A 34 5.44 -1.49 12.10
C THR A 34 4.91 -0.77 10.85
N LEU A 35 4.43 -1.54 9.88
CA LEU A 35 3.88 -1.07 8.62
C LEU A 35 2.59 -0.27 8.84
N VAL A 36 1.66 -0.84 9.62
CA VAL A 36 0.39 -0.19 9.99
C VAL A 36 0.68 1.12 10.72
N ALA A 37 1.59 1.14 11.69
CA ALA A 37 1.93 2.36 12.41
C ALA A 37 2.43 3.46 11.45
N ARG A 38 3.32 3.13 10.50
CA ARG A 38 3.85 4.09 9.53
C ARG A 38 2.79 4.58 8.54
N LEU A 39 1.98 3.68 8.01
CA LEU A 39 0.87 4.02 7.12
C LEU A 39 -0.14 4.92 7.84
N ALA A 40 -0.50 4.63 9.09
CA ALA A 40 -1.36 5.47 9.92
C ALA A 40 -0.76 6.86 10.14
N MET A 41 0.52 6.95 10.52
CA MET A 41 1.22 8.22 10.71
C MET A 41 1.30 9.06 9.42
N SER A 42 1.35 8.40 8.26
CA SER A 42 1.30 9.09 6.98
C SER A 42 -0.10 9.60 6.64
N GLY A 43 -1.15 9.09 7.29
CA GLY A 43 -2.55 9.37 6.96
C GLY A 43 -3.08 8.54 5.78
N ALA A 44 -2.49 7.39 5.49
CA ALA A 44 -2.95 6.50 4.42
C ALA A 44 -4.35 5.96 4.74
N ASN A 45 -5.22 5.92 3.73
CA ASN A 45 -6.49 5.20 3.79
C ASN A 45 -6.21 3.70 3.74
N MET A 46 -6.22 3.00 4.88
CA MET A 46 -5.82 1.60 4.96
C MET A 46 -6.75 0.74 5.81
N CYS A 47 -6.72 -0.57 5.56
CA CYS A 47 -7.24 -1.60 6.47
C CYS A 47 -6.31 -2.80 6.55
N THR A 48 -6.41 -3.56 7.63
CA THR A 48 -5.73 -4.85 7.78
C THR A 48 -6.73 -5.97 7.53
N ALA A 49 -6.30 -7.04 6.89
CA ALA A 49 -7.10 -8.25 6.68
C ALA A 49 -6.27 -9.50 6.97
N GLN A 50 -6.94 -10.63 7.21
CA GLN A 50 -6.26 -11.90 7.46
C GLN A 50 -6.23 -12.78 6.22
N GLN A 51 -7.21 -12.62 5.33
CA GLN A 51 -7.36 -13.41 4.12
C GLN A 51 -7.57 -12.52 2.88
N PHE A 52 -7.15 -13.02 1.71
CA PHE A 52 -7.20 -12.27 0.43
C PHE A 52 -8.60 -12.20 -0.20
N ASP A 53 -9.52 -13.05 0.23
CA ASP A 53 -10.89 -13.17 -0.27
C ASP A 53 -11.91 -12.34 0.53
N GLU A 54 -11.46 -11.69 1.61
CA GLU A 54 -12.28 -10.73 2.36
C GLU A 54 -12.67 -9.55 1.45
N ARG A 55 -13.98 -9.35 1.21
CA ARG A 55 -14.43 -8.20 0.42
C ARG A 55 -14.16 -6.88 1.17
N HIS A 56 -13.25 -6.07 0.62
CA HIS A 56 -12.87 -4.79 1.22
C HIS A 56 -13.78 -3.61 0.81
N PRO A 57 -13.84 -2.53 1.61
CA PRO A 57 -14.69 -1.37 1.30
C PRO A 57 -14.43 -0.73 -0.06
N ALA A 58 -13.20 -0.82 -0.59
CA ALA A 58 -12.88 -0.33 -1.93
C ALA A 58 -13.52 -1.16 -3.04
N SER A 59 -13.52 -2.51 -2.91
CA SER A 59 -14.18 -3.37 -3.89
C SER A 59 -15.69 -3.17 -3.89
N ALA A 60 -16.29 -2.89 -2.73
CA ALA A 60 -17.72 -2.54 -2.62
C ALA A 60 -18.08 -1.21 -3.31
N ARG A 61 -17.10 -0.31 -3.49
CA ARG A 61 -17.25 0.96 -4.24
C ARG A 61 -16.80 0.84 -5.71
N GLY A 62 -16.46 -0.35 -6.18
CA GLY A 62 -15.94 -0.58 -7.53
C GLY A 62 -14.54 -0.02 -7.78
N VAL A 63 -13.77 0.26 -6.72
CA VAL A 63 -12.41 0.80 -6.81
C VAL A 63 -11.41 -0.30 -6.45
N ALA A 64 -10.41 -0.50 -7.31
CA ALA A 64 -9.35 -1.47 -7.07
C ALA A 64 -8.37 -0.96 -6.00
N ALA A 65 -8.12 -1.79 -4.99
CA ALA A 65 -7.27 -1.49 -3.84
C ALA A 65 -5.79 -1.84 -4.11
N MET A 66 -4.90 -1.25 -3.32
CA MET A 66 -3.51 -1.68 -3.28
C MET A 66 -3.31 -2.73 -2.20
N LEU A 67 -2.67 -3.83 -2.53
CA LEU A 67 -2.33 -4.89 -1.59
C LEU A 67 -0.87 -4.76 -1.15
N ILE A 68 -0.62 -4.78 0.16
CA ILE A 68 0.70 -5.05 0.74
C ILE A 68 0.63 -6.39 1.46
N THR A 69 1.50 -7.32 1.08
CA THR A 69 1.52 -8.67 1.63
C THR A 69 2.94 -9.17 1.83
N ASP A 70 3.13 -10.24 2.60
CA ASP A 70 4.43 -10.90 2.75
C ASP A 70 4.45 -12.25 2.02
N ARG A 71 5.66 -12.77 1.84
CA ARG A 71 5.87 -14.05 1.16
C ARG A 71 5.10 -15.19 1.83
N GLU A 72 5.04 -15.20 3.16
CA GLU A 72 4.34 -16.24 3.92
C GLU A 72 2.83 -16.25 3.65
N ALA A 73 2.18 -15.08 3.56
CA ALA A 73 0.79 -14.99 3.19
C ALA A 73 0.55 -15.50 1.76
N ILE A 74 1.42 -15.13 0.81
CA ILE A 74 1.33 -15.58 -0.58
C ILE A 74 1.46 -17.08 -0.71
N ASP A 75 2.45 -17.68 -0.04
CA ASP A 75 2.69 -19.13 -0.13
C ASP A 75 1.50 -19.94 0.44
N ALA A 76 0.73 -19.34 1.34
CA ALA A 76 -0.52 -19.92 1.87
C ALA A 76 -1.74 -19.67 0.96
N HIS A 77 -1.65 -18.82 -0.06
CA HIS A 77 -2.76 -18.51 -0.96
C HIS A 77 -2.78 -19.47 -2.17
N PRO A 78 -3.91 -20.14 -2.45
CA PRO A 78 -4.05 -20.97 -3.64
C PRO A 78 -3.73 -20.20 -4.93
N GLY A 79 -2.74 -20.68 -5.69
CA GLY A 79 -2.28 -20.04 -6.93
C GLY A 79 -1.33 -18.85 -6.74
N GLY A 80 -0.99 -18.51 -5.50
CA GLY A 80 0.04 -17.52 -5.14
C GLY A 80 -0.14 -16.16 -5.81
N VAL A 81 0.97 -15.52 -6.16
CA VAL A 81 0.97 -14.18 -6.78
C VAL A 81 0.18 -14.15 -8.10
N ALA A 82 0.25 -15.23 -8.89
CA ALA A 82 -0.43 -15.29 -10.19
C ALA A 82 -1.96 -15.29 -10.06
N ALA A 83 -2.51 -15.80 -8.95
CA ALA A 83 -3.94 -15.70 -8.66
C ALA A 83 -4.32 -14.27 -8.28
N LEU A 84 -3.52 -13.62 -7.41
CA LEU A 84 -3.75 -12.24 -6.99
C LEU A 84 -3.68 -11.27 -8.18
N LEU A 85 -2.74 -11.44 -9.12
CA LEU A 85 -2.66 -10.60 -10.31
C LEU A 85 -3.87 -10.74 -11.26
N ARG A 86 -4.59 -11.86 -11.21
CA ARG A 86 -5.82 -12.06 -12.01
C ARG A 86 -7.04 -11.46 -11.33
N ASP A 87 -6.95 -11.11 -10.06
CA ASP A 87 -8.06 -10.56 -9.31
C ASP A 87 -8.19 -9.04 -9.58
N PRO A 88 -9.31 -8.59 -10.18
CA PRO A 88 -9.50 -7.18 -10.49
C PRO A 88 -9.66 -6.29 -9.25
N GLN A 89 -9.81 -6.89 -8.06
CA GLN A 89 -9.87 -6.09 -6.83
C GLN A 89 -8.53 -5.40 -6.52
N TRP A 90 -7.41 -5.86 -7.11
CA TRP A 90 -6.08 -5.31 -6.86
C TRP A 90 -5.58 -4.44 -8.02
N SER A 91 -5.32 -3.17 -7.75
CA SER A 91 -4.69 -2.24 -8.70
C SER A 91 -3.17 -2.34 -8.68
N ARG A 92 -2.59 -2.64 -7.51
CA ARG A 92 -1.18 -2.96 -7.31
C ARG A 92 -1.00 -3.98 -6.18
N ILE A 93 0.07 -4.75 -6.26
CA ILE A 93 0.46 -5.78 -5.30
C ILE A 93 1.92 -5.54 -4.93
N ILE A 94 2.17 -5.33 -3.65
CA ILE A 94 3.49 -5.17 -3.07
C ILE A 94 3.77 -6.39 -2.20
N VAL A 95 4.85 -7.11 -2.51
CA VAL A 95 5.26 -8.31 -1.81
C VAL A 95 6.52 -8.05 -1.01
N LEU A 96 6.41 -8.18 0.30
CA LEU A 96 7.50 -8.10 1.26
C LEU A 96 8.19 -9.47 1.33
N THR A 97 9.46 -9.51 0.95
CA THR A 97 10.27 -10.74 0.94
C THR A 97 11.71 -10.41 1.26
N ARG A 98 12.44 -11.33 1.90
CA ARG A 98 13.89 -11.18 2.12
C ARG A 98 14.72 -11.60 0.91
N ASP A 99 14.12 -12.39 0.03
CA ASP A 99 14.70 -12.80 -1.24
C ASP A 99 13.94 -12.06 -2.34
N VAL A 100 14.42 -10.87 -2.69
CA VAL A 100 13.79 -9.99 -3.68
C VAL A 100 14.14 -10.53 -5.07
N PRO A 101 13.18 -11.11 -5.81
CA PRO A 101 13.45 -11.59 -7.16
C PRO A 101 13.75 -10.42 -8.10
N ALA A 102 14.30 -10.72 -9.28
CA ALA A 102 14.35 -9.76 -10.38
C ALA A 102 12.95 -9.16 -10.62
N GLN A 103 12.89 -7.88 -10.97
CA GLN A 103 11.64 -7.14 -11.12
C GLN A 103 10.65 -7.90 -12.01
N SER A 104 9.38 -7.94 -11.61
CA SER A 104 8.33 -8.59 -12.40
C SER A 104 8.09 -7.82 -13.70
N GLU A 105 7.72 -8.56 -14.75
CA GLU A 105 7.23 -7.96 -16.00
C GLU A 105 5.82 -7.36 -15.85
N ASP A 106 5.05 -7.73 -14.81
CA ASP A 106 3.75 -7.12 -14.53
C ASP A 106 3.94 -5.81 -13.75
N PRO A 107 3.56 -4.65 -14.30
CA PRO A 107 3.76 -3.34 -13.66
C PRO A 107 2.95 -3.15 -12.36
N ARG A 108 2.00 -4.04 -12.08
CA ARG A 108 1.22 -4.03 -10.84
C ARG A 108 1.98 -4.71 -9.70
N LEU A 109 3.00 -5.52 -9.98
CA LEU A 109 3.73 -6.29 -8.99
C LEU A 109 5.07 -5.65 -8.62
N LEU A 110 5.24 -5.34 -7.34
CA LEU A 110 6.48 -4.84 -6.77
C LEU A 110 6.97 -5.80 -5.68
N TYR A 111 8.24 -6.19 -5.75
CA TYR A 111 8.90 -6.86 -4.65
C TYR A 111 9.72 -5.85 -3.86
N VAL A 112 9.59 -5.91 -2.53
CA VAL A 112 10.27 -5.01 -1.61
C VAL A 112 10.95 -5.86 -0.55
N ASP A 113 12.19 -5.50 -0.22
CA ASP A 113 12.90 -6.14 0.87
C ASP A 113 12.13 -5.95 2.19
N ALA A 114 11.90 -7.03 2.91
CA ALA A 114 11.14 -7.00 4.16
C ALA A 114 11.80 -6.12 5.24
N GLY A 115 13.13 -6.01 5.27
CA GLY A 115 13.89 -5.12 6.15
C GLY A 115 13.77 -3.65 5.76
N GLU A 116 13.54 -3.35 4.48
CA GLU A 116 13.36 -1.99 3.97
C GLU A 116 11.89 -1.57 3.85
N ALA A 117 10.94 -2.47 4.10
CA ALA A 117 9.50 -2.27 3.90
C ALA A 117 8.99 -0.92 4.44
N ALA A 118 9.42 -0.56 5.64
CA ALA A 118 9.08 0.70 6.29
C ALA A 118 9.53 1.96 5.52
N ALA A 119 10.78 1.95 5.03
CA ALA A 119 11.35 3.05 4.28
C ALA A 119 10.75 3.10 2.87
N ALA A 120 10.64 1.95 2.21
CA ALA A 120 10.02 1.80 0.91
C ALA A 120 8.57 2.32 0.91
N MET A 121 7.77 2.00 1.93
CA MET A 121 6.39 2.52 2.02
C MET A 121 6.37 4.03 2.17
N THR A 122 7.27 4.61 2.95
CA THR A 122 7.35 6.07 3.10
C THR A 122 7.63 6.75 1.75
N CYS A 123 8.54 6.18 0.95
CA CYS A 123 8.84 6.67 -0.40
C CYS A 123 7.66 6.48 -1.37
N LEU A 124 7.02 5.30 -1.37
CA LEU A 124 5.88 5.00 -2.23
C LEU A 124 4.69 5.92 -1.95
N LEU A 125 4.36 6.14 -0.67
CA LEU A 125 3.29 7.05 -0.25
C LEU A 125 3.58 8.50 -0.64
N ALA A 126 4.84 8.93 -0.55
CA ALA A 126 5.25 10.25 -1.01
C ALA A 126 5.15 10.39 -2.55
N GLY A 127 5.36 9.29 -3.28
CA GLY A 127 5.16 9.22 -4.73
C GLY A 127 3.68 9.32 -5.11
N TRP A 128 2.80 8.56 -4.45
CA TRP A 128 1.36 8.56 -4.75
C TRP A 128 0.71 9.92 -4.53
N ARG A 129 1.15 10.67 -3.51
CA ARG A 129 0.66 12.03 -3.23
C ARG A 129 1.06 13.07 -4.27
N ARG A 130 1.97 12.74 -5.20
CA ARG A 130 2.43 13.64 -6.27
C ARG A 130 1.83 13.32 -7.64
N GLU A 131 1.16 12.18 -7.79
CA GLU A 131 0.45 11.83 -9.04
C GLU A 131 -0.94 12.48 -9.13
N ASP A 132 -1.31 13.34 -8.17
CA ASP A 132 -2.50 14.23 -8.17
C ASP A 132 -2.18 15.64 -8.71
#